data_AF-A0A1V4ZLU5-F1
#
_entry.id   AF-A0A1V4ZLU5-F1
#
_cell.length_a   1.000
_cell.length_b   1.000
_cell.length_c   1.000
_cell.angle_alpha   90.00
_cell.angle_beta   90.00
_cell.angle_gamma   90.00
#
_symmetry.space_group_name_H-M   'P 1'
#
loop_
_entity.id
_entity.type
_entity.pdbx_description
1 polymer ?
#
loop_
_entity_poly.entity_id
_entity_poly.type
_entity_poly.pdbx_seq_one_letter_code
_entity_poly.pdbx_strand_id
1 'polypeptide(L)'
;MEAETLARIIGFRPQQETHNLIEKFENEVLVRYNNQQLLGTVYVDMQMDRWSVAFAYNYSRKPGLNGPENPLEVRYLVQPLTVDRVQMFRSDTATEKILDAGTIRDKDDFLRFVLAQERSLALHGA
;
A
#
# COMPACT_ATOMS: atom_id res chain seq x y z
N MET A 1 -6.74 14.35 10.70
CA MET A 1 -6.15 13.17 10.05
C MET A 1 -6.80 12.91 8.69
N GLU A 2 -8.13 13.01 8.53
CA GLU A 2 -8.81 12.79 7.24
C GLU A 2 -8.23 13.60 6.05
N ALA A 3 -7.86 14.87 6.27
CA ALA A 3 -7.32 15.73 5.21
C ALA A 3 -5.94 15.27 4.67
N GLU A 4 -5.07 14.69 5.52
CA GLU A 4 -3.77 14.16 5.08
C GLU A 4 -3.92 12.84 4.30
N THR A 5 -4.91 12.01 4.65
CA THR A 5 -5.23 10.78 3.92
C THR A 5 -5.77 11.08 2.52
N LEU A 6 -6.65 12.07 2.40
CA LEU A 6 -7.18 12.47 1.09
C LEU A 6 -6.11 13.03 0.15
N ALA A 7 -5.09 13.73 0.67
CA ALA A 7 -3.98 14.26 -0.14
C ALA A 7 -3.12 13.15 -0.81
N ARG A 8 -3.19 11.91 -0.29
CA ARG A 8 -2.41 10.76 -0.76
C ARG A 8 -3.20 9.87 -1.72
N ILE A 9 -4.43 10.25 -2.07
CA ILE A 9 -5.31 9.50 -2.98
C ILE A 9 -5.60 10.35 -4.22
N ILE A 10 -5.13 9.88 -5.38
CA ILE A 10 -5.19 10.59 -6.65
C ILE A 10 -6.01 9.78 -7.67
N GLY A 11 -6.82 10.48 -8.48
CA GLY A 11 -7.56 9.87 -9.59
C GLY A 11 -8.79 9.06 -9.19
N PHE A 12 -9.19 9.11 -7.92
CA PHE A 12 -10.29 8.31 -7.39
C PHE A 12 -10.82 8.87 -6.06
N ARG A 13 -12.10 8.58 -5.75
CA ARG A 13 -12.69 8.81 -4.43
C ARG A 13 -13.14 7.46 -3.86
N PRO A 14 -12.45 6.92 -2.85
CA PRO A 14 -12.79 5.63 -2.27
C PRO A 14 -14.15 5.67 -1.58
N GLN A 15 -14.82 4.53 -1.56
CA GLN A 15 -15.98 4.32 -0.71
C GLN A 15 -15.57 4.46 0.77
N GLN A 16 -16.53 4.84 1.63
CA GLN A 16 -16.27 5.04 3.06
C GLN A 16 -15.65 3.80 3.71
N GLU A 17 -16.10 2.61 3.34
CA GLU A 17 -15.53 1.36 3.83
C GLU A 17 -14.04 1.22 3.48
N THR A 18 -13.67 1.50 2.23
CA THR A 18 -12.28 1.43 1.77
C THR A 18 -11.42 2.51 2.42
N HIS A 19 -11.96 3.70 2.63
CA HIS A 19 -11.30 4.76 3.39
C HIS A 19 -11.00 4.31 4.82
N ASN A 20 -11.98 3.72 5.50
CA ASN A 20 -11.82 3.20 6.86
C ASN A 20 -10.77 2.07 6.90
N LEU A 21 -10.66 1.25 5.85
CA LEU A 21 -9.62 0.22 5.75
C LEU A 21 -8.22 0.82 5.61
N ILE A 22 -8.06 1.91 4.84
CA ILE A 22 -6.79 2.65 4.76
C ILE A 22 -6.41 3.18 6.14
N GLU A 23 -7.31 3.91 6.81
CA GLU A 23 -7.04 4.46 8.13
C GLU A 23 -6.71 3.37 9.14
N LYS A 24 -7.46 2.27 9.13
CA LYS A 24 -7.20 1.12 9.99
C LYS A 24 -5.83 0.51 9.70
N PHE A 25 -5.44 0.40 8.43
CA PHE A 25 -4.13 -0.10 8.06
C PHE A 25 -3.02 0.79 8.61
N GLU A 26 -3.10 2.10 8.36
CA GLU A 26 -2.07 3.06 8.80
C GLU A 26 -1.95 3.16 10.33
N ASN A 27 -3.02 2.87 11.06
CA ASN A 27 -3.03 2.91 12.53
C ASN A 27 -2.60 1.58 13.18
N GLU A 28 -2.92 0.44 12.56
CA GLU A 28 -2.76 -0.88 13.19
C GLU A 28 -1.61 -1.71 12.63
N VAL A 29 -1.20 -1.49 11.37
CA VAL A 29 -0.22 -2.36 10.71
C VAL A 29 1.19 -1.87 10.96
N LEU A 30 1.91 -2.65 11.78
CA LEU A 30 3.33 -2.49 12.03
C LEU A 30 4.10 -3.63 11.38
N VAL A 31 5.13 -3.29 10.61
CA VAL A 31 6.04 -4.30 10.02
C VAL A 31 7.33 -4.34 10.83
N ARG A 32 7.81 -5.55 11.14
CA ARG A 32 9.13 -5.73 11.73
C ARG A 32 10.19 -5.74 10.63
N TYR A 33 11.15 -4.82 10.73
CA TYR A 33 12.23 -4.69 9.76
C TYR A 33 13.52 -4.35 10.50
N ASN A 34 14.59 -5.13 10.31
CA ASN A 34 15.89 -4.94 10.97
C ASN A 34 15.80 -4.69 12.49
N ASN A 35 15.01 -5.51 13.20
CA ASN A 35 14.72 -5.39 14.64
C ASN A 35 14.00 -4.11 15.09
N GLN A 36 13.41 -3.36 14.16
CA GLN A 36 12.62 -2.16 14.43
C GLN A 36 11.18 -2.36 13.93
N GLN A 37 10.25 -1.58 14.51
CA GLN A 37 8.88 -1.50 14.02
C GLN A 37 8.74 -0.31 13.09
N LEU A 38 8.20 -0.57 11.90
CA LEU A 38 7.88 0.45 10.92
C LEU A 38 6.37 0.65 10.84
N LEU A 39 5.94 1.91 10.76
CA LEU A 39 4.57 2.31 10.51
C LEU A 39 4.34 2.43 9.01
N GLY A 40 3.27 1.81 8.51
CA GLY A 40 2.89 1.89 7.11
C GLY A 40 2.12 3.17 6.80
N THR A 41 2.45 3.79 5.67
CA THR A 41 1.67 4.88 5.06
C THR A 41 1.24 4.45 3.66
N VAL A 42 -0.04 4.65 3.33
CA VAL A 42 -0.64 4.26 2.06
C VAL A 42 -0.72 5.45 1.11
N TYR A 43 -0.25 5.25 -0.12
CA TYR A 43 -0.39 6.17 -1.25
C TYR A 43 -1.15 5.48 -2.36
N VAL A 44 -2.08 6.19 -2.98
CA VAL A 44 -2.99 5.63 -3.99
C VAL A 44 -2.99 6.54 -5.21
N ASP A 45 -2.67 5.97 -6.38
CA ASP A 45 -2.74 6.65 -7.66
C ASP A 45 -3.50 5.79 -8.68
N MET A 46 -4.70 6.23 -9.03
CA MET A 46 -5.69 5.46 -9.79
C MET A 46 -6.00 6.16 -11.11
N GLN A 47 -5.06 6.07 -12.06
CA GLN A 47 -5.19 6.63 -13.41
C GLN A 47 -6.09 5.77 -14.31
N MET A 48 -6.38 6.26 -15.52
CA MET A 48 -7.25 5.56 -16.47
C MET A 48 -6.64 4.24 -16.99
N ASP A 49 -5.33 4.22 -17.19
CA ASP A 49 -4.56 3.13 -17.80
C ASP A 49 -3.79 2.28 -16.77
N ARG A 50 -3.65 2.79 -15.54
CA ARG A 50 -2.89 2.16 -14.48
C ARG A 50 -3.41 2.51 -13.11
N TRP A 51 -3.61 1.49 -12.30
CA TRP A 51 -3.89 1.64 -10.87
C TRP A 51 -2.66 1.22 -10.08
N SER A 52 -2.30 2.03 -9.10
CA SER A 52 -1.16 1.78 -8.25
C SER A 52 -1.42 2.15 -6.80
N VAL A 53 -0.88 1.33 -5.91
CA VAL A 53 -0.93 1.54 -4.47
C VAL A 53 0.46 1.30 -3.92
N ALA A 54 0.99 2.24 -3.16
CA ALA A 54 2.29 2.12 -2.52
C ALA A 54 2.16 2.18 -1.00
N PHE A 55 2.93 1.36 -0.32
CA PHE A 55 3.11 1.36 1.11
C PHE A 55 4.53 1.83 1.41
N ALA A 56 4.64 2.99 2.03
CA ALA A 56 5.90 3.47 2.57
C ALA A 56 5.96 3.11 4.05
N TYR A 57 6.89 2.23 4.41
CA TYR A 57 7.13 1.85 5.80
C TYR A 57 8.26 2.69 6.35
N ASN A 58 7.93 3.52 7.34
CA ASN A 58 8.87 4.42 7.98
C ASN A 58 9.05 4.06 9.44
N TYR A 59 10.19 4.45 10.00
CA TYR A 59 10.33 4.44 11.44
C TYR A 59 9.19 5.25 12.08
N SER A 60 8.67 4.79 13.21
CA SER A 60 7.58 5.44 13.94
C SER A 60 7.87 6.90 14.33
N ARG A 61 9.14 7.33 14.24
CA ARG A 61 9.54 8.74 14.29
C ARG A 61 9.63 9.29 12.88
N LYS A 62 8.91 10.39 12.61
CA LYS A 62 9.01 11.13 11.34
C LYS A 62 10.48 11.39 11.00
N PRO A 63 10.98 10.98 9.82
CA PRO A 63 12.32 11.31 9.41
C PRO A 63 12.47 12.84 9.39
N GLY A 64 13.58 13.36 9.93
CA GLY A 64 13.93 14.77 9.75
C GLY A 64 14.23 15.07 8.27
N LEU A 65 14.51 16.33 7.94
CA LEU A 65 14.86 16.76 6.56
C LEU A 65 16.03 15.97 5.92
N ASN A 66 16.89 15.35 6.75
CA ASN A 66 18.00 14.48 6.33
C ASN A 66 17.84 13.04 6.85
N GLY A 67 16.62 12.62 7.19
CA GLY A 67 16.34 11.27 7.63
C GLY A 67 16.57 10.27 6.49
N PRO A 68 16.89 9.00 6.81
CA PRO A 68 17.02 7.97 5.79
C PRO A 68 15.75 7.86 4.94
N GLU A 69 15.91 7.58 3.65
CA GLU A 69 14.81 7.17 2.76
C GLU A 69 13.99 6.05 3.39
N ASN A 70 12.71 5.92 3.00
CA ASN A 70 11.78 4.92 3.53
C ASN A 70 12.49 3.55 3.60
N PRO A 71 12.70 2.96 4.79
CA PRO A 71 13.45 1.70 4.93
C PRO A 71 12.88 0.54 4.11
N LEU A 72 11.57 0.59 3.85
CA LEU A 72 10.87 -0.36 3.01
C LEU A 72 9.76 0.36 2.24
N GLU A 73 9.73 0.14 0.93
CA GLU A 73 8.62 0.51 0.06
C GLU A 73 8.08 -0.76 -0.61
N VAL A 74 6.76 -0.87 -0.63
CA VAL A 74 6.05 -1.92 -1.37
C VAL A 74 5.09 -1.27 -2.34
N ARG A 75 5.12 -1.66 -3.61
CA ARG A 75 4.26 -1.09 -4.65
C ARG A 75 3.46 -2.19 -5.34
N TYR A 76 2.17 -1.97 -5.45
CA TYR A 76 1.23 -2.80 -6.19
C TYR A 76 0.77 -2.04 -7.43
N LEU A 77 0.69 -2.72 -8.55
CA LEU A 77 0.33 -2.17 -9.85
C LEU A 77 -0.58 -3.13 -10.59
N VAL A 78 -1.63 -2.59 -11.20
CA VAL A 78 -2.47 -3.33 -12.12
C VAL A 78 -2.90 -2.43 -13.28
N GLN A 79 -2.98 -3.02 -14.47
CA GLN A 79 -3.62 -2.37 -15.61
C GLN A 79 -5.11 -2.76 -15.62
N PRO A 80 -6.05 -1.82 -15.82
CA PRO A 80 -7.49 -2.15 -15.81
C PRO A 80 -7.92 -3.18 -16.87
N LEU A 81 -7.10 -3.40 -17.89
CA LEU A 81 -7.33 -4.40 -18.94
C LEU A 81 -6.80 -5.80 -18.57
N THR A 82 -5.99 -5.91 -17.51
CA THR A 82 -5.40 -7.16 -17.00
C THR A 82 -5.60 -7.26 -15.48
N VAL A 83 -6.85 -7.08 -15.04
CA VAL A 83 -7.24 -6.95 -13.63
C VAL A 83 -7.06 -8.21 -12.79
N ASP A 84 -6.72 -9.35 -13.40
CA ASP A 84 -6.43 -10.61 -12.72
C ASP A 84 -4.98 -10.71 -12.23
N ARG A 85 -4.07 -9.86 -12.73
CA ARG A 85 -2.63 -9.92 -12.45
C ARG A 85 -2.15 -8.64 -11.80
N VAL A 86 -1.88 -8.72 -10.50
CA VAL A 86 -1.30 -7.60 -9.76
C VAL A 86 0.20 -7.78 -9.64
N GLN A 87 0.94 -6.81 -10.17
CA GLN A 87 2.39 -6.73 -10.02
C GLN A 87 2.73 -6.12 -8.66
N MET A 88 3.58 -6.78 -7.90
CA MET A 88 4.04 -6.34 -6.59
C MET A 88 5.57 -6.21 -6.60
N PHE A 89 6.07 -5.06 -6.19
CA PHE A 89 7.49 -4.77 -6.01
C PHE A 89 7.80 -4.49 -4.53
N ARG A 90 8.91 -5.02 -4.01
CA ARG A 90 9.45 -4.66 -2.68
C ARG A 90 10.88 -4.14 -2.79
N SER A 91 11.17 -3.01 -2.16
CA SER A 91 12.48 -2.36 -2.25
C SER A 91 13.59 -3.07 -1.48
N ASP A 92 13.27 -3.71 -0.35
CA ASP A 92 14.23 -4.40 0.53
C ASP A 92 14.99 -5.55 -0.17
N THR A 93 14.30 -6.22 -1.08
CA THR A 93 14.77 -7.39 -1.81
C THR A 93 14.91 -7.12 -3.31
N ALA A 94 14.60 -5.89 -3.75
CA ALA A 94 14.46 -5.50 -5.15
C ALA A 94 13.67 -6.53 -5.98
N THR A 95 12.67 -7.17 -5.35
CA THR A 95 11.97 -8.31 -5.92
C THR A 95 10.62 -7.89 -6.47
N GLU A 96 10.31 -8.43 -7.64
CA GLU A 96 9.02 -8.30 -8.30
C GLU A 96 8.30 -9.64 -8.37
N LYS A 97 7.00 -9.63 -8.10
CA LYS A 97 6.13 -10.81 -8.14
C LYS A 97 4.83 -10.46 -8.82
N ILE A 98 4.27 -11.43 -9.55
CA ILE A 98 2.89 -11.36 -10.03
C ILE A 98 2.02 -12.14 -9.04
N LEU A 99 1.00 -11.47 -8.53
CA LEU A 99 0.01 -12.04 -7.64
C LEU A 99 -1.26 -12.34 -8.46
N ASP A 100 -1.83 -13.51 -8.22
CA ASP A 100 -3.18 -13.82 -8.68
C ASP A 100 -4.17 -13.13 -7.74
N ALA A 101 -4.86 -12.11 -8.26
CA ALA A 101 -5.80 -11.31 -7.49
C ALA A 101 -7.25 -11.78 -7.63
N GLY A 102 -7.50 -12.84 -8.40
CA GLY A 102 -8.84 -13.24 -8.80
C GLY A 102 -9.53 -12.13 -9.60
N THR A 103 -10.81 -11.87 -9.30
CA THR A 103 -11.58 -10.84 -10.00
C THR A 103 -11.52 -9.50 -9.27
N ILE A 104 -10.74 -8.56 -9.81
CA ILE A 104 -10.81 -7.13 -9.45
C ILE A 104 -11.82 -6.45 -10.37
N ARG A 105 -12.88 -5.86 -9.79
CA ARG A 105 -13.98 -5.24 -10.56
C ARG A 105 -13.79 -3.74 -10.77
N ASP A 106 -13.20 -3.07 -9.79
CA ASP A 106 -13.03 -1.63 -9.78
C ASP A 106 -11.83 -1.22 -8.88
N LYS A 107 -11.65 0.10 -8.75
CA LYS A 107 -10.57 0.70 -7.97
C LYS A 107 -10.70 0.43 -6.46
N ASP A 108 -11.92 0.33 -5.92
CA ASP A 108 -12.14 -0.02 -4.51
C ASP A 108 -11.74 -1.48 -4.27
N ASP A 109 -12.17 -2.40 -5.13
CA ASP A 109 -11.82 -3.82 -5.06
C ASP A 109 -10.30 -4.03 -5.14
N PHE A 110 -9.62 -3.33 -6.06
CA PHE A 110 -8.16 -3.36 -6.14
C PHE A 110 -7.51 -2.88 -4.84
N LEU A 111 -7.95 -1.72 -4.32
CA LEU A 111 -7.38 -1.14 -3.11
C LEU A 111 -7.59 -2.04 -1.89
N ARG A 112 -8.78 -2.65 -1.76
CA ARG A 112 -9.09 -3.62 -0.69
C ARG A 112 -8.24 -4.87 -0.79
N PHE A 113 -8.08 -5.42 -2.00
CA PHE A 113 -7.20 -6.56 -2.25
C PHE A 113 -5.78 -6.26 -1.77
N VAL A 114 -5.23 -5.12 -2.19
CA VAL A 114 -3.86 -4.72 -1.85
C VAL A 114 -3.68 -4.49 -0.34
N LEU A 115 -4.63 -3.83 0.33
CA LEU A 115 -4.61 -3.63 1.78
C LEU A 115 -4.65 -4.97 2.54
N ALA A 116 -5.49 -5.90 2.11
CA ALA A 116 -5.59 -7.22 2.73
C ALA A 116 -4.32 -8.05 2.52
N GLN A 117 -3.77 -8.03 1.30
CA GLN A 117 -2.54 -8.72 0.95
C GLN A 117 -1.37 -8.22 1.78
N GLU A 118 -1.15 -6.91 1.82
CA GLU A 118 -0.01 -6.35 2.57
C GLU A 118 -0.19 -6.55 4.08
N ARG A 119 -1.41 -6.43 4.61
CA ARG A 119 -1.70 -6.73 6.02
C ARG A 119 -1.37 -8.19 6.35
N SER A 120 -1.72 -9.12 5.46
CA SER A 120 -1.39 -10.54 5.64
C SER A 120 0.13 -10.76 5.67
N LEU A 121 0.88 -10.12 4.77
CA LEU A 121 2.34 -10.22 4.74
C LEU A 121 2.98 -9.61 6.00
N ALA A 122 2.46 -8.48 6.49
CA ALA A 122 2.92 -7.85 7.72
C ALA A 122 2.71 -8.73 8.96
N LEU A 123 1.61 -9.49 9.02
CA LEU A 123 1.29 -10.39 10.14
C LEU A 123 2.08 -11.70 10.10
N HIS A 124 2.40 -12.23 8.91
CA HIS A 124 3.08 -13.52 8.76
C HIS A 124 4.61 -13.40 8.55
N GLY A 125 5.13 -12.18 8.34
CA GLY A 125 6.56 -11.90 8.24
C GLY A 125 7.27 -11.72 9.59
N ALA A 126 6.69 -12.22 10.70
CA ALA A 126 7.19 -12.11 12.07
C ALA A 126 8.01 -13.33 12.52
#